data_AF-A0A7S0AQP1-F1
#
_entry.id   AF-A0A7S0AQP1-F1
#
_cell.length_a   1.000
_cell.length_b   1.000
_cell.length_c   1.000
_cell.angle_alpha   90.00
_cell.angle_beta   90.00
_cell.angle_gamma   90.00
#
_symmetry.space_group_name_H-M   'P 1'
#
loop_
_entity.id
_entity.type
_entity.pdbx_description
1 polymer ?
#
loop_
_entity_poly.entity_id
_entity_poly.type
_entity_poly.pdbx_seq_one_letter_code
_entity_poly.pdbx_strand_id
1 'polypeptide(L)'
;PYFRMLLNLLMDVSAPDPQFEQANLQLLSAFSNTFHICNPRRAPNFAFAWLELISNRTFMPKLLTIRGQRGWPMFQRLLVQLLYFLEPYLRRVQLSDSTRLLYKGTVRTLLVLLHDFPEFLCDYHFSFC
;
A
#
# COMPACT_ATOMS: atom_id res chain seq x y z
N PRO A 1 -15.26 4.50 9.99
CA PRO A 1 -14.67 5.56 10.85
C PRO A 1 -13.14 5.63 10.72
N TYR A 2 -12.43 4.53 10.96
CA TYR A 2 -10.96 4.48 10.96
C TYR A 2 -10.32 4.85 9.61
N PHE A 3 -10.89 4.40 8.48
CA PHE A 3 -10.42 4.78 7.16
C PHE A 3 -10.35 6.29 6.96
N ARG A 4 -11.47 7.00 7.22
CA ARG A 4 -11.55 8.46 7.07
C ARG A 4 -10.57 9.17 7.99
N MET A 5 -10.40 8.71 9.22
CA MET A 5 -9.43 9.28 10.16
C MET A 5 -8.00 9.15 9.63
N LEU A 6 -7.58 7.95 9.20
CA LEU A 6 -6.24 7.70 8.68
C LEU A 6 -5.99 8.44 7.36
N LEU A 7 -7.00 8.48 6.49
CA LEU A 7 -6.91 9.21 5.22
C LEU A 7 -6.78 10.71 5.45
N ASN A 8 -7.63 11.30 6.31
CA ASN A 8 -7.56 12.73 6.60
C ASN A 8 -6.21 13.09 7.24
N LEU A 9 -5.75 12.30 8.22
CA LEU A 9 -4.44 12.50 8.82
C LEU A 9 -3.31 12.42 7.79
N LEU A 10 -3.37 11.45 6.87
CA LEU A 10 -2.39 11.31 5.79
C LEU A 10 -2.41 12.52 4.85
N MET A 11 -3.59 13.06 4.54
CA MET A 11 -3.75 14.25 3.70
C MET A 11 -3.22 15.50 4.38
N ASP A 12 -3.53 15.70 5.67
CA ASP A 12 -3.10 16.86 6.46
C ASP A 12 -1.57 16.89 6.60
N VAL A 13 -0.96 15.74 6.91
CA VAL A 13 0.50 15.59 7.01
C VAL A 13 1.18 15.67 5.64
N SER A 14 0.44 15.42 4.56
CA SER A 14 0.93 15.53 3.19
C SER A 14 0.83 16.94 2.60
N ALA A 15 0.22 17.88 3.32
CA ALA A 15 0.12 19.27 2.91
C ALA A 15 1.51 19.92 2.80
N PRO A 16 1.69 20.91 1.90
CA PRO A 16 2.96 21.61 1.75
C PRO A 16 3.25 22.45 3.00
N ASP A 17 4.04 21.89 3.92
CA ASP A 17 4.55 22.52 5.12
C ASP A 17 6.06 22.23 5.25
N PRO A 18 6.92 23.25 5.42
CA PRO A 18 8.37 23.06 5.58
C PRO A 18 8.76 22.10 6.72
N GLN A 19 7.99 22.06 7.81
CA GLN A 19 8.26 21.16 8.94
C GLN A 19 7.98 19.70 8.56
N PHE A 20 6.88 19.46 7.84
CA PHE A 20 6.53 18.12 7.38
C PHE A 20 7.47 17.63 6.28
N GLU A 21 8.02 18.51 5.45
CA GLU A 21 8.99 18.14 4.44
C GLU A 21 10.28 17.59 5.08
N GLN A 22 10.77 18.22 6.15
CA GLN A 22 11.93 17.75 6.91
C GLN A 22 11.66 16.39 7.60
N ALA A 23 10.43 16.17 8.08
CA ALA A 23 10.01 14.94 8.76
C ALA A 23 9.39 13.88 7.82
N ASN A 24 9.33 14.12 6.50
CA ASN A 24 8.49 13.36 5.56
C ASN A 24 8.77 11.84 5.60
N LEU A 25 10.05 11.45 5.63
CA LEU A 25 10.44 10.04 5.73
C LEU A 25 9.95 9.40 7.04
N GLN A 26 10.05 10.11 8.17
CA GLN A 26 9.61 9.60 9.47
C GLN A 26 8.09 9.42 9.51
N LEU A 27 7.36 10.39 8.93
CA LEU A 27 5.90 10.37 8.83
C LEU A 27 5.42 9.21 7.95
N LEU A 28 5.95 9.09 6.72
CA LEU A 28 5.67 7.98 5.82
C LEU A 28 6.05 6.63 6.44
N SER A 29 7.11 6.60 7.25
CA SER A 29 7.52 5.42 8.01
C SER A 29 6.50 5.02 9.08
N ALA A 30 6.01 5.99 9.85
CA ALA A 30 4.96 5.77 10.84
C ALA A 30 3.66 5.25 10.20
N PHE A 31 3.24 5.82 9.06
CA PHE A 31 2.09 5.32 8.31
C PHE A 31 2.32 3.90 7.79
N SER A 32 3.48 3.62 7.19
CA SER A 32 3.83 2.28 6.70
C SER A 32 3.81 1.23 7.81
N ASN A 33 4.28 1.58 9.02
CA ASN A 33 4.24 0.70 10.18
C ASN A 33 2.80 0.48 10.68
N THR A 34 2.00 1.55 10.72
CA THR A 34 0.57 1.46 11.06
C THR A 34 -0.17 0.52 10.09
N PHE A 35 0.02 0.71 8.78
CA PHE A 35 -0.60 -0.15 7.77
C PHE A 35 -0.10 -1.59 7.85
N HIS A 36 1.18 -1.80 8.15
CA HIS A 36 1.72 -3.14 8.36
C HIS A 36 1.07 -3.86 9.56
N ILE A 37 0.85 -3.15 10.66
CA ILE A 37 0.19 -3.67 11.86
C ILE A 37 -1.28 -4.00 11.59
N CYS A 38 -1.99 -3.12 10.86
CA CYS A 38 -3.40 -3.24 10.51
C CYS A 38 -3.66 -4.01 9.20
N ASN A 39 -2.75 -4.92 8.83
CA ASN A 39 -2.85 -5.64 7.56
C ASN A 39 -4.13 -6.49 7.42
N PRO A 40 -4.57 -6.80 6.19
CA PRO A 40 -5.81 -7.53 5.94
C PRO A 40 -5.89 -8.93 6.57
N ARG A 41 -4.76 -9.60 6.84
CA ARG A 41 -4.77 -10.91 7.53
C ARG A 41 -5.16 -10.79 8.99
N ARG A 42 -4.90 -9.64 9.63
CA ARG A 42 -5.30 -9.34 11.02
C ARG A 42 -6.68 -8.71 11.10
N ALA A 43 -7.04 -7.89 10.11
CA ALA A 43 -8.34 -7.22 10.04
C ALA A 43 -8.98 -7.40 8.63
N PRO A 44 -9.56 -8.57 8.32
CA PRO A 44 -10.10 -8.86 6.98
C PRO A 44 -11.20 -7.88 6.54
N ASN A 45 -12.03 -7.43 7.47
CA ASN A 45 -13.10 -6.46 7.20
C ASN A 45 -12.57 -5.06 6.84
N PHE A 46 -11.27 -4.81 7.08
CA PHE A 46 -10.60 -3.57 6.72
C PHE A 46 -9.87 -3.66 5.37
N ALA A 47 -9.88 -4.81 4.68
CA ALA A 47 -9.06 -5.05 3.49
C ALA A 47 -9.25 -4.03 2.36
N PHE A 48 -10.50 -3.63 2.07
CA PHE A 48 -10.79 -2.63 1.03
C PHE A 48 -10.22 -1.25 1.39
N ALA A 49 -10.54 -0.77 2.58
CA ALA A 49 -10.03 0.51 3.08
C ALA A 49 -8.50 0.50 3.20
N TRP A 50 -7.91 -0.62 3.61
CA TRP A 50 -6.48 -0.80 3.69
C TRP A 50 -5.82 -0.72 2.32
N LEU A 51 -6.38 -1.38 1.29
CA LEU A 51 -5.90 -1.28 -0.09
C LEU A 51 -5.96 0.16 -0.60
N GLU A 52 -7.05 0.87 -0.34
CA GLU A 52 -7.21 2.28 -0.71
C GLU A 52 -6.19 3.19 -0.01
N LEU A 53 -5.85 2.92 1.25
CA LEU A 53 -4.82 3.67 1.99
C LEU A 53 -3.43 3.43 1.43
N ILE A 54 -3.04 2.17 1.22
CA ILE A 54 -1.68 1.87 0.74
C ILE A 54 -1.47 2.28 -0.72
N SER A 55 -2.53 2.30 -1.54
CA SER A 55 -2.47 2.74 -2.94
C SER A 55 -2.74 4.24 -3.12
N ASN A 56 -2.91 4.99 -2.03
CA ASN A 56 -3.27 6.39 -2.10
C ASN A 56 -2.20 7.24 -2.81
N ARG A 57 -2.63 8.16 -3.67
CA ARG A 57 -1.76 9.07 -4.43
C ARG A 57 -0.85 9.96 -3.57
N THR A 58 -1.20 10.22 -2.32
CA THR A 58 -0.36 11.00 -1.39
C THR A 58 0.58 10.12 -0.57
N PHE A 59 0.43 8.79 -0.62
CA PHE A 59 1.27 7.84 0.11
C PHE A 59 2.21 7.06 -0.82
N MET A 60 1.67 6.27 -1.75
CA MET A 60 2.46 5.32 -2.55
C MET A 60 3.53 6.02 -3.40
N PRO A 61 3.22 7.03 -4.23
CA PRO A 61 4.25 7.71 -5.01
C PRO A 61 5.27 8.42 -4.12
N LYS A 62 4.83 9.08 -3.03
CA LYS A 62 5.73 9.78 -2.10
C LYS A 62 6.70 8.83 -1.41
N LEU A 63 6.26 7.62 -1.06
CA LEU A 63 7.09 6.60 -0.44
C LEU A 63 8.09 6.00 -1.45
N LEU A 64 7.66 5.75 -2.69
CA LEU A 64 8.50 5.14 -3.73
C LEU A 64 9.53 6.11 -4.34
N THR A 65 9.27 7.42 -4.30
CA THR A 65 10.18 8.47 -4.79
C THR A 65 11.20 8.96 -3.77
N ILE A 66 11.22 8.40 -2.55
CA ILE A 66 12.20 8.76 -1.52
C ILE A 66 13.62 8.47 -2.03
N ARG A 67 14.50 9.48 -1.93
CA ARG A 67 15.91 9.38 -2.32
C ARG A 67 16.60 8.17 -1.69
N GLY A 68 17.34 7.46 -2.53
CA GLY A 68 18.05 6.22 -2.16
C GLY A 68 17.12 5.03 -1.92
N GLN A 69 15.92 5.04 -2.53
CA GLN A 69 14.95 3.93 -2.49
C GLN A 69 14.57 3.47 -1.06
N ARG A 70 14.75 4.35 -0.07
CA ARG A 70 14.56 4.01 1.37
C ARG A 70 13.14 3.60 1.71
N GLY A 71 12.16 4.04 0.92
CA GLY A 71 10.75 3.66 1.08
C GLY A 71 10.38 2.34 0.41
N TRP A 72 11.22 1.80 -0.49
CA TRP A 72 10.89 0.59 -1.24
C TRP A 72 10.71 -0.65 -0.36
N PRO A 73 11.61 -0.97 0.60
CA PRO A 73 11.40 -2.12 1.48
C PRO A 73 10.10 -2.02 2.29
N MET A 74 9.68 -0.78 2.60
CA MET A 74 8.49 -0.50 3.37
C MET A 74 7.23 -0.81 2.56
N PHE A 75 7.20 -0.34 1.30
CA PHE A 75 6.10 -0.61 0.40
C PHE A 75 6.05 -2.07 -0.06
N GLN A 76 7.22 -2.68 -0.33
CA GLN A 76 7.32 -4.11 -0.65
C GLN A 76 6.68 -4.96 0.43
N ARG A 77 6.97 -4.70 1.72
CA ARG A 77 6.37 -5.43 2.83
C ARG A 77 4.84 -5.33 2.84
N LEU A 78 4.28 -4.15 2.54
CA LEU A 78 2.84 -3.97 2.43
C LEU A 78 2.27 -4.75 1.25
N LEU A 79 2.89 -4.64 0.07
CA LEU A 79 2.42 -5.32 -1.13
C LEU A 79 2.45 -6.85 -0.96
N VAL A 80 3.49 -7.40 -0.33
CA VAL A 80 3.55 -8.83 0.02
C VAL A 80 2.42 -9.23 0.96
N GLN A 81 2.06 -8.42 1.95
CA GLN A 81 0.92 -8.71 2.84
C GLN A 81 -0.41 -8.73 2.08
N LEU A 82 -0.59 -7.86 1.09
CA LEU A 82 -1.76 -7.87 0.22
C LEU A 82 -1.83 -9.16 -0.62
N LEU A 83 -0.72 -9.52 -1.26
CA LEU A 83 -0.65 -10.71 -2.12
C LEU A 83 -0.88 -11.99 -1.30
N TYR A 84 -0.24 -12.13 -0.14
CA TYR A 84 -0.50 -13.26 0.77
C TYR A 84 -1.93 -13.30 1.30
N PHE A 85 -2.56 -12.14 1.53
CA PHE A 85 -3.96 -12.12 1.92
C PHE A 85 -4.87 -12.62 0.79
N LEU A 86 -4.57 -12.27 -0.46
CA LEU A 86 -5.38 -12.66 -1.62
C LEU A 86 -5.17 -14.12 -2.04
N GLU A 87 -3.95 -14.64 -1.92
CA GLU A 87 -3.53 -15.97 -2.35
C GLU A 87 -4.56 -17.10 -2.06
N PRO A 88 -5.06 -17.31 -0.82
CA PRO A 88 -5.95 -18.44 -0.54
C PRO A 88 -7.35 -18.26 -1.17
N TYR A 89 -7.74 -17.02 -1.47
CA TYR A 89 -9.00 -16.74 -2.15
C TYR A 89 -8.86 -16.93 -3.66
N LEU A 90 -7.71 -16.58 -4.24
CA LEU A 90 -7.43 -16.68 -5.68
C LEU A 90 -7.22 -18.12 -6.16
N ARG A 91 -6.76 -19.02 -5.28
CA ARG A 91 -6.66 -20.45 -5.60
C ARG A 91 -8.01 -21.15 -5.79
N ARG A 92 -9.12 -20.52 -5.40
CA ARG A 92 -10.47 -21.10 -5.51
C ARG A 92 -11.04 -20.89 -6.90
N VAL A 93 -11.71 -21.92 -7.42
CA VAL A 93 -12.36 -21.89 -8.75
C VAL A 93 -13.48 -20.86 -8.81
N GLN A 94 -14.19 -20.61 -7.69
CA GLN A 94 -15.24 -19.61 -7.60
C GLN A 94 -14.84 -18.48 -6.65
N LEU A 95 -14.64 -17.30 -7.21
CA LEU A 95 -14.39 -16.07 -6.47
C LEU A 95 -15.71 -15.40 -6.11
N SER A 96 -15.86 -15.00 -4.84
CA SER A 96 -16.93 -14.09 -4.43
C SER A 96 -16.79 -12.74 -5.14
N ASP A 97 -17.90 -12.00 -5.26
CA ASP A 97 -17.88 -10.65 -5.85
C ASP A 97 -16.95 -9.70 -5.09
N SER A 98 -16.91 -9.81 -3.76
CA SER A 98 -16.00 -9.06 -2.90
C SER A 98 -14.53 -9.37 -3.23
N THR A 99 -14.17 -10.65 -3.34
CA THR A 99 -12.81 -11.06 -3.71
C THR A 99 -12.45 -10.54 -5.11
N ARG A 100 -13.37 -10.65 -6.08
CA ARG A 100 -13.16 -10.15 -7.44
C ARG A 100 -12.93 -8.64 -7.46
N LEU A 101 -13.66 -7.88 -6.65
CA LEU A 101 -13.48 -6.44 -6.54
C LEU A 101 -12.13 -6.08 -5.93
N LEU A 102 -11.73 -6.76 -4.85
CA LEU A 102 -10.43 -6.56 -4.22
C LEU A 102 -9.26 -6.93 -5.14
N TYR A 103 -9.41 -8.02 -5.89
CA TYR A 103 -8.45 -8.44 -6.93
C TYR A 103 -8.31 -7.37 -8.01
N LYS A 104 -9.43 -6.83 -8.55
CA LYS A 104 -9.39 -5.72 -9.51
C LYS A 104 -8.67 -4.50 -8.96
N GLY A 105 -8.89 -4.14 -7.69
CA GLY A 105 -8.16 -3.06 -7.04
C GLY A 105 -6.66 -3.33 -6.98
N THR A 106 -6.28 -4.55 -6.63
CA THR A 106 -4.87 -4.99 -6.56
C THR A 106 -4.19 -4.93 -7.92
N VAL A 107 -4.85 -5.43 -8.97
CA VAL A 107 -4.35 -5.35 -10.35
C VAL A 107 -4.15 -3.90 -10.78
N ARG A 108 -5.07 -2.99 -10.44
CA ARG A 108 -4.90 -1.56 -10.73
C ARG A 108 -3.67 -0.98 -10.04
N THR A 109 -3.45 -1.29 -8.76
CA THR A 109 -2.24 -0.87 -8.05
C THR A 109 -0.98 -1.42 -8.72
N LEU A 110 -0.97 -2.70 -9.11
CA LEU A 110 0.16 -3.31 -9.81
C LEU A 110 0.41 -2.68 -11.19
N LEU A 111 -0.64 -2.31 -11.93
CA LEU A 111 -0.51 -1.63 -13.22
C LEU A 111 0.10 -0.23 -13.07
N VAL A 112 -0.29 0.52 -12.04
CA VAL A 112 0.33 1.81 -11.72
C VAL A 112 1.80 1.61 -11.36
N LEU A 113 2.13 0.62 -10.53
CA LEU A 113 3.53 0.30 -10.21
C LEU A 113 4.33 -0.09 -11.45
N LEU A 114 3.75 -0.88 -12.36
CA LEU A 114 4.41 -1.29 -13.59
C LEU A 114 4.69 -0.11 -14.52
N HIS A 115 3.77 0.85 -14.60
CA HIS A 115 3.92 2.02 -15.45
C HIS A 115 4.86 3.06 -14.85
N ASP A 116 4.69 3.40 -13.57
CA ASP A 116 5.39 4.53 -12.93
C ASP A 116 6.67 4.12 -12.20
N PHE A 117 6.79 2.86 -11.75
CA PHE A 117 7.89 2.35 -10.93
C PHE A 117 8.34 0.93 -11.35
N PRO A 118 8.66 0.69 -12.63
CA PRO A 118 8.99 -0.65 -13.11
C PRO A 118 10.21 -1.27 -12.41
N GLU A 119 11.20 -0.47 -12.03
CA GLU A 119 12.40 -0.93 -11.33
C GLU A 119 12.07 -1.50 -9.95
N PHE A 120 11.09 -0.94 -9.24
CA PHE A 120 10.63 -1.47 -7.95
C PHE A 120 10.07 -2.89 -8.10
N LEU A 121 9.29 -3.13 -9.15
CA LEU A 121 8.77 -4.47 -9.43
C LEU A 121 9.90 -5.43 -9.83
N CYS A 122 10.88 -4.96 -10.60
CA CYS A 122 12.04 -5.75 -11.00
C CYS A 122 12.89 -6.15 -9.79
N ASP A 123 13.20 -5.24 -8.88
CA ASP A 123 14.08 -5.52 -7.74
C ASP A 123 13.43 -6.48 -6.73
N TYR A 124 12.10 -6.47 -6.61
CA TYR A 124 11.36 -7.30 -5.65
C TYR A 124 10.54 -8.43 -6.27
N HIS A 125 10.70 -8.75 -7.56
CA HIS A 125 9.90 -9.79 -8.24
C HIS A 125 9.91 -11.14 -7.51
N PHE A 126 11.07 -11.58 -7.01
CA PHE A 126 11.19 -12.82 -6.23
C PHE A 126 10.38 -12.82 -4.93
N SER A 127 10.10 -11.65 -4.34
CA SER A 127 9.26 -11.56 -3.15
C SER A 127 7.77 -11.61 -3.47
N PHE A 128 7.39 -11.33 -4.72
CA PHE A 128 5.99 -11.26 -5.15
C PHE A 128 5.51 -12.56 -5.82
N CYS A 129 6.43 -13.33 -6.42
CA CYS A 129 6.17 -14.62 -7.05
C CYS A 129 6.24 -15.78 -6.05
#